data_AF-A0A7V9LEQ3-F1
#
_entry.id   AF-A0A7V9LEQ3-F1
#
_cell.length_a   1.000
_cell.length_b   1.000
_cell.length_c   1.000
_cell.angle_alpha   90.00
_cell.angle_beta   90.00
_cell.angle_gamma   90.00
#
_symmetry.space_group_name_H-M   'P 1'
#
loop_
_entity.id
_entity.type
_entity.pdbx_description
1 polymer ?
#
loop_
_entity_poly.entity_id
_entity_poly.type
_entity_poly.pdbx_seq_one_letter_code
_entity_poly.pdbx_strand_id
1 'polypeptide(L)'
;MKRRFVELGLVAVVLGVLVLLYHGPGRGIVRGHVGDVAATMLVYALIGLASQARIAVRASVTMAIAVAIELGQTWWKIDSSAGSLLLGTTFDPWDLVAYAIGIAIAVVWERATDAAAASRRDPASSGV
;
A
#
# COMPACT_ATOMS: atom_id res chain seq x y z
N MET A 1 7.99 11.59 -12.46
CA MET A 1 6.71 10.93 -12.14
C MET A 1 6.89 9.61 -11.39
N LYS A 2 7.82 8.71 -11.79
CA LYS A 2 7.99 7.41 -11.12
C LYS A 2 8.65 7.42 -9.73
N ARG A 3 9.51 8.41 -9.43
CA ARG A 3 10.25 8.52 -8.15
C ARG A 3 9.36 8.41 -6.91
N ARG A 4 8.21 9.10 -6.89
CA ARG A 4 7.26 9.06 -5.76
C ARG A 4 6.73 7.65 -5.48
N PHE A 5 6.53 6.84 -6.53
CA PHE A 5 6.04 5.47 -6.39
C PHE A 5 7.17 4.54 -5.95
N VAL A 6 8.41 4.78 -6.39
CA VAL A 6 9.58 4.08 -5.84
C VAL A 6 9.71 4.36 -4.35
N GLU A 7 9.61 5.62 -3.92
CA GLU A 7 9.66 6.02 -2.51
C GLU A 7 8.53 5.36 -1.70
N LEU A 8 7.30 5.43 -2.18
CA LEU A 8 6.16 4.78 -1.53
C LEU A 8 6.36 3.25 -1.42
N GLY A 9 6.82 2.61 -2.50
CA GLY A 9 7.12 1.19 -2.51
C GLY A 9 8.23 0.81 -1.54
N LEU A 10 9.29 1.62 -1.45
CA LEU A 10 10.38 1.41 -0.48
C LEU A 10 9.87 1.54 0.96
N VAL A 11 9.04 2.56 1.26
CA VAL A 11 8.42 2.71 2.58
C VAL A 11 7.57 1.49 2.91
N ALA A 12 6.75 1.02 1.97
CA ALA A 12 5.93 -0.17 2.13
C ALA A 12 6.77 -1.43 2.40
N VAL A 13 7.86 -1.64 1.66
CA VAL A 13 8.78 -2.77 1.87
C VAL A 13 9.45 -2.69 3.25
N VAL A 14 9.94 -1.51 3.64
CA VAL A 14 10.54 -1.31 4.97
C VAL A 14 9.52 -1.61 6.07
N LEU A 15 8.28 -1.12 5.95
CA LEU A 15 7.21 -1.44 6.89
C LEU A 15 6.95 -2.94 6.96
N GLY A 16 6.83 -3.62 5.81
CA GLY A 16 6.66 -5.07 5.77
C GLY A 16 7.80 -5.84 6.45
N VAL A 17 9.05 -5.40 6.24
CA VAL A 17 10.22 -5.98 6.93
C VAL A 17 10.17 -5.72 8.44
N LEU A 18 9.82 -4.51 8.87
CA LEU A 18 9.68 -4.20 10.30
C LEU A 18 8.58 -5.04 10.96
N VAL A 19 7.46 -5.25 10.27
CA VAL A 19 6.37 -6.13 10.72
C VAL A 19 6.87 -7.58 10.86
N LEU A 20 7.67 -8.09 9.91
CA LEU A 20 8.28 -9.42 10.00
C LEU A 20 9.25 -9.57 11.17
N LEU A 21 10.02 -8.52 11.45
CA LEU A 21 11.01 -8.50 12.54
C LEU A 21 10.37 -8.23 13.91
N TYR A 22 9.10 -7.82 13.96
CA TYR A 22 8.40 -7.53 15.20
C TYR A 22 8.04 -8.81 15.96
N HIS A 23 8.56 -8.93 17.19
CA HIS A 23 8.34 -10.04 18.11
C HIS A 23 7.69 -9.60 19.44
N GLY A 24 7.15 -8.38 19.50
CA GLY A 24 6.56 -7.81 20.70
C GLY A 24 5.10 -8.21 20.97
N PRO A 25 4.46 -7.63 21.99
CA PRO A 25 3.05 -7.88 22.30
C PRO A 25 2.13 -7.49 21.12
N GLY A 26 1.02 -8.21 20.94
CA GLY A 26 0.10 -7.96 19.83
C GLY A 26 0.63 -8.36 18.45
N ARG A 27 1.67 -9.21 18.39
CA ARG A 27 2.29 -9.68 17.13
C ARG A 27 1.30 -10.14 16.06
N GLY A 28 0.22 -10.83 16.45
CA GLY A 28 -0.81 -11.28 15.51
C GLY A 28 -1.50 -10.11 14.79
N ILE A 29 -1.92 -9.09 15.55
CA ILE A 29 -2.59 -7.88 15.04
C ILE A 29 -1.64 -7.06 14.18
N VAL A 30 -0.40 -6.87 14.64
CA VAL A 30 0.62 -6.13 13.87
C VAL A 30 0.93 -6.87 12.56
N ARG A 31 1.05 -8.19 12.60
CA ARG A 31 1.39 -9.00 11.43
C ARG A 31 0.27 -9.06 10.39
N GLY A 32 -0.98 -9.16 10.82
CA GLY A 32 -2.14 -9.06 9.92
C GLY A 32 -2.27 -7.64 9.39
N HIS A 33 -2.87 -6.75 10.17
CA HIS A 33 -3.35 -5.47 9.65
C HIS A 33 -2.25 -4.48 9.23
N VAL A 34 -1.13 -4.38 9.95
CA VAL A 34 -0.04 -3.45 9.53
C VAL A 34 0.68 -4.00 8.30
N GLY A 35 0.79 -5.33 8.20
CA GLY A 35 1.25 -6.02 7.00
C GLY A 35 0.37 -5.71 5.79
N ASP A 36 -0.94 -5.79 5.96
CA ASP A 36 -1.93 -5.55 4.89
C ASP A 36 -1.98 -4.09 4.42
N VAL A 37 -1.83 -3.14 5.34
CA VAL A 37 -1.64 -1.72 5.00
C VAL A 37 -0.39 -1.55 4.14
N ALA A 38 0.73 -2.15 4.53
CA ALA A 38 1.98 -2.07 3.76
C ALA A 38 1.84 -2.77 2.39
N ALA A 39 1.19 -3.94 2.34
CA ALA A 39 0.97 -4.69 1.10
C ALA A 39 0.15 -3.88 0.08
N THR A 40 -0.95 -3.26 0.50
CA THR A 40 -1.77 -2.45 -0.40
C THR A 40 -1.09 -1.15 -0.85
N MET A 41 -0.27 -0.52 0.00
CA MET A 41 0.62 0.58 -0.42
C MET A 41 1.60 0.13 -1.51
N LEU A 42 2.20 -1.06 -1.37
CA LEU A 42 3.13 -1.62 -2.34
C LEU A 42 2.43 -1.92 -3.67
N VAL A 43 1.27 -2.57 -3.65
CA VAL A 43 0.48 -2.86 -4.87
C VAL A 43 0.11 -1.56 -5.59
N TYR A 44 -0.36 -0.55 -4.87
CA TYR A 44 -0.66 0.77 -5.45
C TYR A 44 0.57 1.38 -6.13
N ALA A 45 1.72 1.35 -5.45
CA ALA A 45 2.99 1.85 -5.99
C ALA A 45 3.42 1.12 -7.27
N LEU A 46 3.31 -0.22 -7.30
CA LEU A 46 3.65 -1.03 -8.46
C LEU A 46 2.76 -0.68 -9.67
N ILE A 47 1.44 -0.51 -9.46
CA ILE A 47 0.53 -0.08 -10.52
C ILE A 47 0.93 1.33 -11.01
N GLY A 48 1.29 2.25 -10.11
CA GLY A 48 1.77 3.58 -10.46
C GLY A 48 3.10 3.60 -11.23
N LEU A 49 3.97 2.61 -11.01
CA LEU A 49 5.21 2.43 -11.77
C LEU A 49 4.96 1.87 -13.18
N ALA A 50 3.96 0.99 -13.31
CA ALA A 50 3.59 0.32 -14.56
C ALA A 50 2.65 1.17 -15.44
N SER A 51 1.82 2.04 -14.86
CA SER A 51 0.74 2.74 -15.55
C SER A 51 0.62 4.21 -15.16
N GLN A 52 0.21 5.04 -16.13
CA GLN A 52 -0.15 6.45 -15.92
C GLN A 52 -1.66 6.65 -15.71
N ALA A 53 -2.37 5.61 -15.27
CA ALA A 53 -3.81 5.68 -15.00
C ALA A 53 -4.18 6.78 -13.99
N ARG A 54 -5.46 7.15 -13.92
CA ARG A 54 -5.95 8.11 -12.91
C ARG A 54 -5.83 7.51 -11.50
N ILE A 55 -5.68 8.37 -10.49
CA ILE A 55 -5.61 7.98 -9.06
C ILE A 55 -6.75 7.03 -8.69
N ALA A 56 -7.98 7.36 -9.11
CA ALA A 56 -9.17 6.55 -8.85
C ALA A 56 -9.05 5.14 -9.43
N VAL A 57 -8.57 5.02 -10.68
CA VAL A 57 -8.39 3.71 -11.33
C VAL A 57 -7.35 2.87 -10.59
N ARG A 58 -6.21 3.45 -10.19
CA ARG A 58 -5.20 2.73 -9.40
C ARG A 58 -5.74 2.26 -8.06
N ALA A 59 -6.48 3.12 -7.35
CA ALA A 59 -7.09 2.77 -6.07
C ALA A 59 -8.10 1.63 -6.24
N SER A 60 -8.97 1.71 -7.25
CA SER A 60 -9.95 0.66 -7.55
C SER A 60 -9.30 -0.66 -7.94
N VAL A 61 -8.26 -0.63 -8.78
CA VAL A 61 -7.53 -1.86 -9.16
C VAL A 61 -6.80 -2.46 -7.95
N THR A 62 -6.18 -1.62 -7.11
CA THR A 62 -5.54 -2.10 -5.87
C THR A 62 -6.56 -2.78 -4.96
N MET A 63 -7.72 -2.15 -4.74
CA MET A 63 -8.79 -2.72 -3.94
C MET A 63 -9.33 -4.02 -4.54
N ALA A 64 -9.53 -4.06 -5.86
CA ALA A 64 -10.01 -5.25 -6.54
C ALA A 64 -9.01 -6.42 -6.43
N ILE A 65 -7.70 -6.15 -6.53
CA ILE A 65 -6.65 -7.15 -6.31
C ILE A 65 -6.69 -7.65 -4.86
N ALA A 66 -6.73 -6.75 -3.88
CA ALA A 66 -6.75 -7.12 -2.46
C ALA A 66 -7.99 -7.97 -2.12
N VAL A 67 -9.17 -7.54 -2.55
CA VAL A 67 -10.43 -8.31 -2.39
C VAL A 67 -10.36 -9.66 -3.11
N ALA A 68 -9.79 -9.74 -4.31
CA ALA A 68 -9.66 -11.01 -5.02
C ALA A 68 -8.71 -11.98 -4.31
N ILE A 69 -7.61 -11.50 -3.73
CA ILE A 69 -6.70 -12.30 -2.91
C ILE A 69 -7.42 -12.82 -1.67
N GLU A 70 -8.11 -11.92 -0.96
CA GLU A 70 -8.88 -12.20 0.25
C GLU A 70 -9.98 -13.24 0.02
N LEU A 71 -10.75 -13.10 -1.06
CA LEU A 71 -11.74 -14.10 -1.47
C LEU A 71 -11.05 -15.41 -1.89
N GLY A 72 -9.90 -15.34 -2.57
CA GLY A 72 -9.12 -16.51 -2.94
C GLY A 72 -8.71 -17.35 -1.73
N GLN A 73 -8.39 -16.73 -0.60
CA GLN A 73 -8.02 -17.42 0.65
C GLN A 73 -9.11 -18.40 1.14
N THR A 74 -10.36 -18.25 0.71
CA THR A 74 -11.41 -19.23 1.02
C THR A 74 -11.24 -20.56 0.27
N TRP A 75 -10.45 -20.59 -0.81
CA TRP A 75 -10.25 -21.75 -1.69
C TRP A 75 -8.83 -22.33 -1.66
N TRP A 76 -7.81 -21.51 -1.37
CA TRP A 76 -6.41 -21.94 -1.30
C TRP A 76 -5.76 -21.68 0.08
N LYS A 77 -4.78 -22.49 0.47
CA LYS A 77 -3.98 -22.25 1.68
C LYS A 77 -2.52 -22.02 1.30
N ILE A 78 -1.95 -20.95 1.84
CA ILE A 78 -0.57 -20.56 1.57
C ILE A 78 0.24 -20.80 2.84
N ASP A 79 1.07 -21.85 2.79
CA ASP A 79 1.81 -22.32 3.97
C ASP A 79 3.21 -21.69 4.14
N SER A 80 3.56 -20.69 3.32
CA SER A 80 4.86 -20.00 3.42
C SER A 80 4.81 -18.78 4.34
N SER A 81 5.88 -18.51 5.10
CA SER A 81 5.95 -17.35 6.00
C SER A 81 5.82 -16.00 5.29
N ALA A 82 6.35 -15.91 4.06
CA ALA A 82 6.22 -14.72 3.23
C ALA A 82 4.82 -14.64 2.59
N GLY A 83 4.28 -15.75 2.10
CA GLY A 83 2.93 -15.80 1.52
C GLY A 83 1.85 -15.51 2.55
N SER A 84 1.95 -16.05 3.76
CA SER A 84 1.04 -15.73 4.88
C SER A 84 1.10 -14.27 5.32
N LEU A 85 2.22 -13.58 5.12
CA LEU A 85 2.32 -12.13 5.37
C LEU A 85 1.72 -11.31 4.21
N LEU A 86 2.00 -11.70 2.97
CA LEU A 86 1.66 -10.92 1.79
C LEU A 86 0.23 -11.15 1.30
N LEU A 87 -0.32 -12.33 1.57
CA LEU A 87 -1.56 -12.82 0.99
C LEU A 87 -2.55 -13.30 2.06
N GLY A 88 -2.24 -13.15 3.35
CA GLY A 88 -3.07 -13.67 4.44
C GLY A 88 -3.15 -15.20 4.50
N THR A 89 -3.83 -15.71 5.53
CA THR A 89 -4.03 -17.16 5.72
C THR A 89 -5.49 -17.56 5.83
N THR A 90 -6.38 -16.60 6.08
CA THR A 90 -7.80 -16.84 6.35
C THR A 90 -8.54 -15.54 6.17
N PHE A 91 -9.75 -15.63 5.59
CA PHE A 91 -10.60 -14.48 5.35
C PHE A 91 -10.90 -13.72 6.66
N ASP A 92 -10.56 -12.42 6.72
CA ASP A 92 -10.91 -11.50 7.80
C ASP A 92 -11.49 -10.19 7.22
N PRO A 93 -12.77 -9.86 7.49
CA PRO A 93 -13.37 -8.59 7.08
C PRO A 93 -12.58 -7.35 7.55
N TRP A 94 -11.82 -7.44 8.63
CA TRP A 94 -10.96 -6.33 9.09
C TRP A 94 -9.81 -6.04 8.14
N ASP A 95 -9.40 -7.02 7.32
CA ASP A 95 -8.34 -6.81 6.34
C ASP A 95 -8.83 -5.89 5.22
N LEU A 96 -10.14 -5.87 4.90
CA LEU A 96 -10.72 -4.87 4.00
C LEU A 96 -10.54 -3.43 4.52
N VAL A 97 -10.61 -3.24 5.84
CA VAL A 97 -10.37 -1.94 6.47
C VAL A 97 -8.89 -1.58 6.38
N ALA A 98 -7.99 -2.54 6.65
CA ALA A 98 -6.56 -2.36 6.48
C ALA A 98 -6.18 -2.01 5.03
N TYR A 99 -6.79 -2.68 4.06
CA TYR A 99 -6.62 -2.41 2.64
C TYR A 99 -7.07 -1.00 2.27
N ALA A 100 -8.24 -0.57 2.76
CA ALA A 100 -8.72 0.78 2.54
C ALA A 100 -7.79 1.84 3.14
N ILE A 101 -7.21 1.58 4.32
CA ILE A 101 -6.24 2.48 4.98
C ILE A 101 -4.96 2.59 4.15
N GLY A 102 -4.37 1.47 3.72
CA GLY A 102 -3.15 1.50 2.90
C GLY A 102 -3.34 2.21 1.56
N ILE A 103 -4.49 1.99 0.91
CA ILE A 103 -4.87 2.73 -0.30
C ILE A 103 -5.05 4.23 -0.01
N ALA A 104 -5.71 4.60 1.09
CA ALA A 104 -5.89 6.00 1.47
C ALA A 104 -4.54 6.70 1.71
N ILE A 105 -3.61 6.04 2.41
CA ILE A 105 -2.25 6.54 2.63
C ILE A 105 -1.54 6.74 1.29
N ALA A 106 -1.61 5.77 0.38
CA ALA A 106 -0.99 5.87 -0.95
C ALA A 106 -1.57 7.03 -1.79
N VAL A 107 -2.89 7.24 -1.74
CA VAL A 107 -3.56 8.36 -2.42
C VAL A 107 -3.14 9.71 -1.83
N VAL A 108 -3.09 9.83 -0.50
CA VAL A 108 -2.64 11.05 0.17
C VAL A 108 -1.18 11.34 -0.17
N TRP A 109 -0.32 10.32 -0.15
CA TRP A 109 1.08 10.43 -0.55
C TRP A 109 1.22 10.97 -1.97
N GLU A 110 0.52 10.38 -2.94
CA GLU A 110 0.58 10.82 -4.33
C GLU A 110 0.15 12.29 -4.46
N ARG A 111 -0.99 12.67 -3.86
CA ARG A 111 -1.50 14.05 -3.90
C ARG A 111 -0.55 15.05 -3.24
N ALA A 112 0.04 14.70 -2.09
CA ALA A 112 0.99 15.55 -1.40
C ALA A 112 2.26 15.78 -2.23
N THR A 113 2.76 14.74 -2.89
CA THR A 113 3.93 14.87 -3.78
C THR A 113 3.61 15.66 -5.05
N ASP A 114 2.40 15.56 -5.59
CA ASP A 114 1.94 16.37 -6.73
C ASP A 114 1.84 17.86 -6.35
N ALA A 115 1.24 18.17 -5.19
CA ALA A 115 1.14 19.53 -4.68
C ALA A 115 2.52 20.15 -4.43
N ALA A 116 3.42 19.42 -3.76
CA ALA A 116 4.78 19.89 -3.50
C ALA A 116 5.58 20.12 -4.79
N ALA A 117 5.37 19.29 -5.82
CA ALA A 117 6.00 19.47 -7.13
C ALA A 117 5.46 20.70 -7.88
N ALA A 118 4.15 21.00 -7.75
CA ALA A 118 3.54 22.20 -8.32
C ALA A 118 4.10 23.48 -7.67
N SER A 119 4.16 23.53 -6.33
CA SER A 119 4.70 24.71 -5.61
C SER A 119 6.16 25.02 -5.94
N ARG A 120 6.98 24.00 -6.26
CA ARG A 120 8.38 24.22 -6.68
C ARG A 120 8.52 24.81 -8.09
N ARG A 121 7.47 24.76 -8.92
CA ARG A 121 7.48 25.27 -10.29
C ARG A 121 7.08 26.74 -10.40
N ASP A 122 6.52 27.34 -9.35
CA ASP A 122 6.15 28.76 -9.28
C ASP A 122 7.10 29.58 -8.38
N PRO A 123 8.35 29.87 -8.78
CA PRO A 123 9.23 30.79 -8.06
C PRO A 123 8.95 32.28 -8.34
N ALA A 124 8.11 32.62 -9.33
CA ALA A 124 8.00 33.98 -9.88
C ALA A 124 7.06 34.95 -9.15
N SER A 125 6.39 34.56 -8.05
CA SER A 125 5.44 35.43 -7.32
C SER A 125 6.00 36.09 -6.05
N SER A 126 7.31 35.98 -5.78
CA SER A 126 7.96 36.50 -4.56
C SER A 126 8.94 37.65 -4.78
N GLY A 127 8.91 38.29 -5.95
CA GLY A 127 9.73 39.47 -6.25
C GLY A 127 8.90 40.60 -6.85
N VAL A 128 8.12 41.28 -5.99
CA VAL A 128 7.62 42.65 -6.22
C VAL A 128 7.96 43.46 -4.98
#